data_AF-W2PTT6-F1
#
_entry.id   AF-W2PTT6-F1
#
_cell.length_a   1.000
_cell.length_b   1.000
_cell.length_c   1.000
_cell.angle_alpha   90.00
_cell.angle_beta   90.00
_cell.angle_gamma   90.00
#
_symmetry.space_group_name_H-M   'P 1'
#
loop_
_entity.id
_entity.type
_entity.pdbx_description
1 polymer ?
#
loop_
_entity_poly.entity_id
_entity_poly.type
_entity_poly.pdbx_seq_one_letter_code
_entity_poly.pdbx_strand_id
1 'polypeptide(L)'
;MTAARTSEHSTQQAKRTSIAVRQYRPEDHATVTKIFVEGLMAFDDNPDFRYLWEERLRKDLTHDFADIEASHMALGGNFWVATATQDESTKIVGIIGLQRRSENVGDVRRLFVDSNCQRMGVGRKLMAELESWAKQTGIKSLFLTTVLLKPKTGNCGMTCIE
;
A
#
# COMPACT_ATOMS: atom_id res chain seq x y z
N MET A 1 47.58 39.97 19.92
CA MET A 1 46.60 39.06 20.54
C MET A 1 45.46 38.91 19.54
N THR A 2 45.46 37.83 18.75
CA THR A 2 44.44 37.62 17.71
C THR A 2 43.84 36.23 17.96
N ALA A 3 42.60 36.22 18.44
CA ALA A 3 41.88 35.00 18.80
C ALA A 3 41.46 34.23 17.53
N ALA A 4 41.75 32.93 17.52
CA ALA A 4 41.32 31.99 16.50
C ALA A 4 39.79 31.77 16.60
N ARG A 5 39.09 31.89 15.46
CA ARG A 5 37.71 31.41 15.33
C ARG A 5 37.75 29.91 15.09
N THR A 6 37.34 29.14 16.07
CA THR A 6 36.97 27.73 15.93
C THR A 6 35.71 27.63 15.07
N SER A 7 35.83 27.02 13.89
CA SER A 7 34.70 26.61 13.05
C SER A 7 34.14 25.29 13.58
N GLU A 8 33.02 25.34 14.29
CA GLU A 8 32.24 24.17 14.65
C GLU A 8 31.51 23.66 13.40
N HIS A 9 32.08 22.64 12.76
CA HIS A 9 31.39 21.86 11.74
C HIS A 9 30.40 20.90 12.43
N SER A 10 29.15 21.34 12.59
CA SER A 10 28.04 20.48 12.96
C SER A 10 27.81 19.44 11.86
N THR A 11 28.19 18.19 12.13
CA THR A 11 27.99 17.06 11.23
C THR A 11 26.51 16.68 11.26
N GLN A 12 25.78 17.07 10.23
CA GLN A 12 24.35 16.75 10.10
C GLN A 12 24.22 15.30 9.64
N GLN A 13 24.12 14.39 10.61
CA GLN A 13 23.95 12.96 10.36
C GLN A 13 22.58 12.72 9.70
N ALA A 14 22.58 12.36 8.42
CA ALA A 14 21.36 12.12 7.67
C ALA A 14 20.53 11.00 8.32
N LYS A 15 19.30 11.33 8.71
CA LYS A 15 18.35 10.48 9.42
C LYS A 15 18.01 9.24 8.57
N ARG A 16 18.56 8.06 8.90
CA ARG A 16 18.37 6.83 8.11
C ARG A 16 17.01 6.23 8.39
N THR A 17 16.13 6.21 7.39
CA THR A 17 14.81 5.58 7.50
C THR A 17 14.90 4.14 7.00
N SER A 18 14.41 3.18 7.78
CA SER A 18 14.34 1.77 7.38
C SER A 18 12.90 1.39 7.01
N ILE A 19 12.73 0.59 5.95
CA ILE A 19 11.42 0.09 5.51
C ILE A 19 11.36 -1.42 5.68
N ALA A 20 10.38 -1.91 6.43
CA ALA A 20 10.05 -3.31 6.59
C ALA A 20 8.63 -3.59 6.05
N VAL A 21 8.36 -4.84 5.69
CA VAL A 21 7.02 -5.32 5.32
C VAL A 21 6.66 -6.45 6.27
N ARG A 22 5.40 -6.47 6.72
CA ARG A 22 4.87 -7.53 7.57
C ARG A 22 3.39 -7.75 7.28
N GLN A 23 2.88 -8.90 7.71
CA GLN A 23 1.45 -9.17 7.66
C GLN A 23 0.66 -8.16 8.51
N TYR A 24 -0.54 -7.84 8.03
CA TYR A 24 -1.54 -7.04 8.73
C TYR A 24 -1.89 -7.67 10.09
N ARG A 25 -2.27 -6.80 11.04
CA ARG A 25 -2.83 -7.19 12.32
C ARG A 25 -4.03 -6.29 12.68
N PRO A 26 -4.99 -6.75 13.50
CA PRO A 26 -6.17 -5.95 13.85
C PRO A 26 -5.85 -4.55 14.39
N GLU A 27 -4.76 -4.38 15.14
CA GLU A 27 -4.34 -3.06 15.65
C GLU A 27 -3.97 -2.05 14.55
N ASP A 28 -3.64 -2.52 13.34
CA ASP A 28 -3.28 -1.67 12.20
C ASP A 28 -4.51 -1.03 11.54
N HIS A 29 -5.72 -1.56 11.82
CA HIS A 29 -6.94 -1.31 11.06
C HIS A 29 -7.19 0.18 10.81
N ALA A 30 -7.17 1.00 11.85
CA ALA A 30 -7.45 2.43 11.74
C ALA A 30 -6.45 3.14 10.79
N THR A 31 -5.17 2.76 10.85
CA THR A 31 -4.12 3.39 10.03
C THR A 31 -4.16 2.90 8.59
N VAL A 32 -4.42 1.60 8.39
CA VAL A 32 -4.60 0.98 7.07
C VAL A 32 -5.81 1.59 6.34
N THR A 33 -6.94 1.73 7.03
CA THR A 33 -8.15 2.37 6.50
C THR A 33 -7.87 3.83 6.13
N LYS A 34 -7.13 4.57 6.97
CA LYS A 34 -6.73 5.95 6.66
C LYS A 34 -5.91 6.04 5.36
N ILE A 35 -4.86 5.21 5.22
CA ILE A 35 -4.01 5.20 4.01
C ILE A 35 -4.84 4.86 2.77
N PHE A 36 -5.77 3.90 2.88
CA PHE A 36 -6.67 3.55 1.79
C PHE A 36 -7.58 4.72 1.38
N VAL A 37 -8.24 5.37 2.34
CA VAL A 37 -9.12 6.52 2.09
C VAL A 37 -8.36 7.66 1.43
N GLU A 38 -7.21 8.05 2.00
CA GLU A 38 -6.39 9.14 1.47
C GLU A 38 -5.84 8.81 0.08
N GLY A 39 -5.34 7.58 -0.11
CA GLY A 39 -4.80 7.12 -1.39
C GLY A 39 -5.84 7.04 -2.50
N LEU A 40 -7.06 6.59 -2.18
CA LEU A 40 -8.16 6.50 -3.15
C LEU A 40 -8.68 7.90 -3.54
N MET A 41 -8.87 8.78 -2.55
CA MET A 41 -9.40 10.13 -2.80
C MET A 41 -8.39 11.06 -3.49
N ALA A 42 -7.09 10.77 -3.40
CA ALA A 42 -6.05 11.52 -4.10
C ALA A 42 -5.82 11.05 -5.56
N PHE A 43 -6.50 9.99 -6.01
CA PHE A 43 -6.28 9.41 -7.33
C PHE A 43 -6.80 10.28 -8.49
N ASP A 44 -7.90 11.00 -8.26
CA ASP A 44 -8.53 11.88 -9.24
C ASP A 44 -9.03 13.13 -8.52
N ASP A 45 -8.50 14.29 -8.91
CA ASP A 45 -8.87 15.60 -8.35
C ASP A 45 -10.04 16.25 -9.10
N ASN A 46 -10.59 15.59 -10.13
CA ASN A 46 -11.74 16.10 -10.86
C ASN A 46 -13.01 16.07 -9.98
N PRO A 47 -13.57 17.24 -9.63
CA PRO A 47 -14.75 17.31 -8.77
C PRO A 47 -15.99 16.67 -9.40
N ASP A 48 -16.09 16.61 -10.74
CA ASP A 48 -17.26 16.09 -11.45
C ASP A 48 -17.49 14.60 -11.21
N PHE A 49 -16.43 13.84 -10.95
CA PHE A 49 -16.48 12.39 -10.75
C PHE A 49 -16.24 11.95 -9.31
N ARG A 50 -16.08 12.91 -8.39
CA ARG A 50 -15.82 12.64 -6.96
C ARG A 50 -16.84 11.68 -6.34
N TYR A 51 -18.11 11.79 -6.71
CA TYR A 51 -19.17 10.91 -6.19
C TYR A 51 -18.95 9.42 -6.52
N LEU A 52 -18.35 9.10 -7.67
CA LEU A 52 -18.03 7.71 -8.04
C LEU A 52 -16.96 7.13 -7.12
N TRP A 53 -15.97 7.94 -6.75
CA TRP A 53 -14.93 7.57 -5.80
C TRP A 53 -15.48 7.44 -4.39
N GLU A 54 -16.37 8.33 -3.96
CA GLU A 54 -17.06 8.23 -2.66
C GLU A 54 -17.96 6.99 -2.58
N GLU A 55 -18.70 6.66 -3.64
CA GLU A 55 -19.50 5.42 -3.70
C GLU A 55 -18.61 4.18 -3.65
N ARG A 56 -17.51 4.17 -4.40
CA ARG A 56 -16.53 3.08 -4.38
C ARG A 56 -15.90 2.94 -3.01
N LEU A 57 -15.50 4.04 -2.40
CA LEU A 57 -14.92 4.08 -1.06
C LEU A 57 -15.90 3.48 -0.05
N ARG A 58 -17.16 3.92 -0.08
CA ARG A 58 -18.22 3.37 0.78
C ARG A 58 -18.36 1.86 0.62
N LYS A 59 -18.40 1.35 -0.62
CA LYS A 59 -18.49 -0.10 -0.87
C LYS A 59 -17.28 -0.84 -0.30
N ASP A 60 -16.08 -0.35 -0.54
CA ASP A 60 -14.85 -0.98 -0.07
C ASP A 60 -14.75 -0.95 1.47
N LEU A 61 -15.18 0.14 2.12
CA LEU A 61 -15.23 0.27 3.59
C LEU A 61 -16.26 -0.63 4.26
N THR A 62 -17.41 -0.89 3.63
CA THR A 62 -18.45 -1.75 4.21
C THR A 62 -18.30 -3.23 3.88
N HIS A 63 -17.32 -3.60 3.03
CA HIS A 63 -17.06 -5.00 2.66
C HIS A 63 -15.62 -5.36 3.01
N ASP A 64 -14.68 -5.13 2.10
CA ASP A 64 -13.27 -5.51 2.19
C ASP A 64 -12.58 -4.96 3.46
N PHE A 65 -12.88 -3.72 3.85
CA PHE A 65 -12.28 -3.08 5.02
C PHE A 65 -13.19 -3.12 6.26
N ALA A 66 -14.36 -3.74 6.21
CA ALA A 66 -15.16 -3.95 7.42
C ALA A 66 -14.50 -5.01 8.33
N ASP A 67 -13.90 -6.03 7.70
CA ASP A 67 -13.08 -7.05 8.35
C ASP A 67 -12.04 -7.55 7.33
N ILE A 68 -10.79 -7.10 7.49
CA ILE A 68 -9.69 -7.43 6.58
C ILE A 68 -9.26 -8.90 6.74
N GLU A 69 -9.27 -9.41 7.97
CA GLU A 69 -8.89 -10.80 8.23
C GLU A 69 -9.89 -11.74 7.54
N ALA A 70 -11.19 -11.50 7.70
CA ALA A 70 -12.22 -12.31 7.07
C ALA A 70 -12.22 -12.16 5.53
N SER A 71 -12.10 -10.94 5.00
CA SER A 71 -12.27 -10.67 3.56
C SER A 71 -11.04 -10.99 2.70
N HIS A 72 -9.84 -11.02 3.28
CA HIS A 72 -8.60 -11.30 2.54
C HIS A 72 -7.91 -12.55 3.05
N MET A 73 -7.66 -12.64 4.36
CA MET A 73 -6.78 -13.68 4.92
C MET A 73 -7.50 -15.03 5.05
N ALA A 74 -8.71 -15.05 5.60
CA ALA A 74 -9.47 -16.28 5.82
C ALA A 74 -9.90 -16.96 4.51
N LEU A 75 -10.03 -16.22 3.42
CA LEU A 75 -10.40 -16.73 2.08
C LEU A 75 -9.19 -17.22 1.27
N GLY A 76 -8.06 -17.50 1.95
CA GLY A 76 -6.85 -18.02 1.32
C GLY A 76 -6.00 -16.96 0.61
N GLY A 77 -6.33 -15.68 0.77
CA GLY A 77 -5.49 -14.55 0.40
C GLY A 77 -4.64 -14.07 1.57
N ASN A 78 -4.19 -12.81 1.51
CA ASN A 78 -3.44 -12.20 2.60
C ASN A 78 -3.46 -10.66 2.51
N PHE A 79 -2.96 -9.99 3.54
CA PHE A 79 -2.83 -8.53 3.57
C PHE A 79 -1.53 -8.13 4.28
N TRP A 80 -0.80 -7.17 3.70
CA TRP A 80 0.46 -6.69 4.25
C TRP A 80 0.46 -5.18 4.42
N VAL A 81 1.28 -4.76 5.39
CA VAL A 81 1.59 -3.37 5.66
C VAL A 81 3.10 -3.15 5.53
N ALA A 82 3.49 -2.03 4.95
CA ALA A 82 4.87 -1.55 4.99
C ALA A 82 5.02 -0.58 6.15
N THR A 83 6.04 -0.77 6.98
CA THR A 83 6.37 0.13 8.07
C THR A 83 7.66 0.88 7.75
N ALA A 84 7.69 2.17 8.09
CA ALA A 84 8.87 3.00 8.09
C ALA A 84 9.28 3.29 9.54
N THR A 85 10.51 2.93 9.89
CA THR A 85 11.10 3.29 11.18
C THR A 85 12.10 4.42 10.98
N GLN A 86 11.89 5.49 11.74
CA GLN A 86 12.79 6.63 11.82
C GLN A 86 13.06 6.93 13.29
N ASP A 87 14.33 6.84 13.68
CA ASP A 87 14.78 6.78 15.07
C ASP A 87 14.05 5.67 15.85
N GLU A 88 13.20 6.04 16.81
CA GLU A 88 12.40 5.12 17.64
C GLU A 88 10.92 5.07 17.22
N SER A 89 10.52 5.89 16.23
CA SER A 89 9.13 5.92 15.76
C SER A 89 8.95 4.98 14.56
N THR A 90 7.92 4.13 14.61
CA THR A 90 7.53 3.28 13.50
C THR A 90 6.12 3.64 13.05
N LYS A 91 5.95 3.92 11.76
CA LYS A 91 4.64 4.21 11.17
C LYS A 91 4.35 3.30 9.99
N ILE A 92 3.08 2.98 9.76
CA ILE A 92 2.66 2.32 8.52
C ILE A 92 2.68 3.36 7.40
N VAL A 93 3.26 2.99 6.27
CA VAL A 93 3.48 3.87 5.11
C VAL A 93 3.00 3.27 3.80
N GLY A 94 2.42 2.08 3.83
CA GLY A 94 1.86 1.47 2.63
C GLY A 94 1.15 0.17 2.95
N ILE A 95 0.29 -0.23 2.03
CA ILE A 95 -0.60 -1.38 2.16
C ILE A 95 -0.66 -2.13 0.82
N ILE A 96 -0.88 -3.44 0.87
CA ILE A 96 -1.19 -4.27 -0.30
C ILE A 96 -2.02 -5.47 0.17
N GLY A 97 -3.04 -5.83 -0.61
CA GLY A 97 -3.88 -7.00 -0.38
C GLY A 97 -3.79 -8.00 -1.52
N LEU A 98 -3.93 -9.28 -1.19
CA LEU A 98 -4.15 -10.37 -2.14
C LEU A 98 -5.48 -11.03 -1.81
N GLN A 99 -6.35 -11.14 -2.80
CA GLN A 99 -7.55 -11.97 -2.72
C GLN A 99 -7.38 -13.20 -3.60
N ARG A 100 -7.74 -14.39 -3.10
CA ARG A 100 -7.62 -15.62 -3.87
C ARG A 100 -8.82 -15.76 -4.80
N ARG A 101 -8.57 -15.86 -6.10
CA ARG A 101 -9.60 -16.06 -7.13
C ARG A 101 -9.85 -17.54 -7.39
N SER A 102 -8.80 -18.34 -7.38
CA SER A 102 -8.86 -19.80 -7.51
C SER A 102 -7.67 -20.43 -6.77
N GLU A 103 -7.55 -21.76 -6.83
CA GLU A 103 -6.41 -22.46 -6.23
C GLU A 103 -5.06 -21.91 -6.71
N ASN A 104 -4.94 -21.52 -7.98
CA ASN A 104 -3.69 -21.09 -8.60
C ASN A 104 -3.66 -19.61 -9.02
N VAL A 105 -4.72 -18.84 -8.78
CA VAL A 105 -4.83 -17.44 -9.21
C VAL A 105 -5.14 -16.52 -8.03
N GLY A 106 -4.37 -15.43 -7.91
CA GLY A 106 -4.60 -14.37 -6.94
C GLY A 106 -4.80 -13.00 -7.61
N ASP A 107 -5.66 -12.17 -7.01
CA ASP A 107 -5.86 -10.78 -7.40
C ASP A 107 -5.11 -9.86 -6.44
N VAL A 108 -4.18 -9.07 -6.99
CA VAL A 108 -3.51 -7.99 -6.27
C VAL A 108 -4.46 -6.82 -6.18
N ARG A 109 -4.72 -6.36 -4.95
CA ARG A 109 -5.62 -5.24 -4.66
C ARG A 109 -4.98 -4.30 -3.65
N ARG A 110 -5.56 -3.10 -3.54
CA ARG A 110 -5.27 -2.16 -2.44
C ARG A 110 -3.80 -1.76 -2.31
N LEU A 111 -3.03 -1.74 -3.40
CA LEU A 111 -1.65 -1.23 -3.37
C LEU A 111 -1.65 0.29 -3.24
N PHE A 112 -1.41 0.79 -2.03
CA PHE A 112 -1.28 2.23 -1.73
C PHE A 112 -0.03 2.49 -0.91
N VAL A 113 0.60 3.65 -1.14
CA VAL A 113 1.79 4.11 -0.42
C VAL A 113 1.54 5.55 0.00
N ASP A 114 1.82 5.86 1.28
CA ASP A 114 1.82 7.22 1.84
C ASP A 114 2.65 8.14 0.93
N SER A 115 2.05 9.25 0.51
CA SER A 115 2.66 10.21 -0.41
C SER A 115 3.99 10.75 0.10
N ASN A 116 4.14 10.86 1.43
CA ASN A 116 5.36 11.33 2.09
C ASN A 116 6.50 10.29 2.10
N CYS A 117 6.23 9.06 1.68
CA CYS A 117 7.21 7.95 1.66
C CYS A 117 7.38 7.37 0.24
N GLN A 118 6.96 8.12 -0.78
CA GLN A 118 7.20 7.79 -2.18
C GLN A 118 8.70 7.84 -2.51
N ARG A 119 9.09 7.16 -3.59
CA ARG A 119 10.49 7.05 -4.07
C ARG A 119 11.46 6.31 -3.13
N MET A 120 10.98 5.78 -2.00
CA MET A 120 11.75 4.93 -1.08
C MET A 120 11.66 3.42 -1.40
N GLY A 121 11.03 3.05 -2.53
CA GLY A 121 10.87 1.65 -2.93
C GLY A 121 9.84 0.86 -2.13
N VAL A 122 8.97 1.53 -1.35
CA VAL A 122 7.91 0.90 -0.54
C VAL A 122 7.02 -0.03 -1.37
N GLY A 123 6.46 0.46 -2.48
CA GLY A 123 5.60 -0.35 -3.36
C GLY A 123 6.30 -1.58 -3.94
N ARG A 124 7.60 -1.48 -4.24
CA ARG A 124 8.39 -2.63 -4.71
C ARG A 124 8.58 -3.68 -3.61
N LYS A 125 8.85 -3.25 -2.38
CA LYS A 125 8.95 -4.16 -1.23
C LYS A 125 7.63 -4.86 -0.93
N LEU A 126 6.52 -4.12 -0.99
CA LEU A 126 5.17 -4.68 -0.83
C LEU A 126 4.86 -5.75 -1.89
N MET A 127 5.12 -5.44 -3.16
CA MET A 127 4.90 -6.40 -4.25
C MET A 127 5.79 -7.62 -4.12
N ALA A 128 7.08 -7.44 -3.83
CA ALA A 128 8.02 -8.55 -3.66
C ALA A 128 7.61 -9.51 -2.53
N GLU A 129 7.11 -8.99 -1.41
CA GLU A 129 6.58 -9.81 -0.32
C GLU A 129 5.34 -10.60 -0.76
N LEU A 130 4.40 -9.93 -1.44
CA LEU A 130 3.18 -10.56 -1.95
C LEU A 130 3.51 -11.69 -2.94
N GLU A 131 4.40 -11.44 -3.91
CA GLU A 131 4.82 -12.43 -4.91
C GLU A 131 5.52 -13.63 -4.26
N SER A 132 6.41 -13.37 -3.29
CA SER A 132 7.10 -14.42 -2.54
C SER A 132 6.11 -15.31 -1.80
N TRP A 133 5.14 -14.72 -1.11
CA TRP A 133 4.11 -15.46 -0.40
C TRP A 133 3.17 -16.21 -1.34
N ALA A 134 2.79 -15.61 -2.48
CA ALA A 134 1.96 -16.24 -3.50
C ALA A 134 2.63 -17.54 -4.02
N LYS A 135 3.92 -17.48 -4.32
CA LYS A 135 4.71 -18.66 -4.74
C LYS A 135 4.74 -19.74 -3.66
N GLN A 136 4.97 -19.35 -2.40
CA GLN A 136 4.99 -20.29 -1.27
C GLN A 136 3.64 -20.96 -1.01
N THR A 137 2.54 -20.32 -1.38
CA THR A 137 1.16 -20.82 -1.17
C THR A 137 0.54 -21.48 -2.41
N GLY A 138 1.35 -21.70 -3.46
CA GLY A 138 0.94 -22.41 -4.67
C GLY A 138 0.17 -21.57 -5.69
N ILE A 139 0.09 -20.25 -5.50
CA ILE A 139 -0.48 -19.33 -6.50
C ILE A 139 0.53 -19.20 -7.64
N LYS A 140 0.05 -19.42 -8.88
CA LYS A 140 0.87 -19.45 -10.10
C LYS A 140 0.71 -18.22 -10.97
N SER A 141 -0.38 -17.46 -10.80
CA SER A 141 -0.64 -16.25 -11.59
C SER A 141 -1.26 -15.18 -10.71
N LEU A 142 -0.76 -13.95 -10.86
CA LEU A 142 -1.26 -12.78 -10.17
C LEU A 142 -1.86 -11.80 -11.18
N PHE A 143 -3.03 -11.27 -10.88
CA PHE A 143 -3.67 -10.23 -11.69
C PHE A 143 -3.78 -8.93 -10.90
N LEU A 144 -3.41 -7.83 -11.55
CA LEU A 144 -3.66 -6.48 -11.06
C LEU A 144 -4.67 -5.80 -11.97
N THR A 145 -5.80 -5.39 -11.40
CA THR A 145 -6.81 -4.61 -12.12
C THR A 145 -6.77 -3.18 -11.64
N THR A 146 -6.26 -2.29 -12.49
CA THR A 146 -6.31 -0.84 -12.25
C THR A 146 -7.56 -0.27 -12.92
N VAL A 147 -8.60 -0.02 -12.13
CA VAL A 147 -9.85 0.55 -12.66
C VAL A 147 -9.64 2.05 -12.85
N LEU A 148 -9.53 2.50 -14.10
CA LEU A 148 -9.59 3.91 -14.44
C LEU A 148 -11.06 4.31 -14.54
N LEU A 149 -11.59 5.01 -13.53
CA LEU A 149 -12.92 5.61 -13.59
C LEU A 149 -12.89 6.91 -14.40
N LYS A 150 -12.46 6.84 -15.67
CA LYS A 150 -12.69 7.92 -16.64
C LYS A 150 -13.80 7.48 -17.59
N PRO A 151 -14.87 8.26 -17.79
CA PRO A 151 -15.83 7.93 -18.83
C PRO A 151 -15.22 8.25 -20.19
N LYS A 152 -14.58 7.27 -20.85
CA LYS A 152 -14.57 7.06 -22.32
C LYS A 152 -13.97 5.70 -22.69
N THR A 153 -14.78 4.89 -23.39
CA THR A 153 -14.42 3.88 -24.41
C THR A 153 -13.03 3.23 -24.31
N GLY A 154 -12.97 1.98 -23.83
CA GLY A 154 -11.87 1.06 -24.17
C GLY A 154 -11.15 0.44 -22.97
N ASN A 155 -11.37 -0.87 -22.79
CA ASN A 155 -10.59 -1.85 -22.03
C ASN A 155 -10.24 -1.58 -20.56
N CYS A 156 -10.82 -2.40 -19.68
CA CYS A 156 -10.27 -2.68 -18.35
C CYS A 156 -8.92 -3.40 -18.54
N GLY A 157 -7.82 -2.71 -18.28
CA GLY A 157 -6.47 -3.30 -18.38
C GLY A 157 -6.21 -4.23 -17.21
N MET A 158 -6.43 -5.53 -17.40
CA MET A 158 -5.98 -6.55 -16.45
C MET A 158 -4.53 -6.89 -16.80
N THR A 159 -3.59 -6.53 -15.92
CA THR A 159 -2.18 -6.87 -16.13
C THR A 159 -1.88 -8.16 -15.38
N CYS A 160 -1.48 -9.19 -16.13
CA CYS A 160 -0.92 -10.41 -15.53
C CYS A 160 0.51 -10.11 -15.08
N ILE A 161 0.80 -10.39 -13.81
CA ILE A 161 2.14 -10.36 -13.25
C ILE A 161 2.57 -11.84 -13.21
N GLU A 162 3.47 -12.22 -14.12
CA GLU A 162 4.01 -13.57 -14.26
C GLU A 162 5.09 -13.89 -13.22
#